data_AF-A0A026WXC1-F1
#
_entry.id   AF-A0A026WXC1-F1
#
_cell.length_a   1.000
_cell.length_b   1.000
_cell.length_c   1.000
_cell.angle_alpha   90.00
_cell.angle_beta   90.00
_cell.angle_gamma   90.00
#
_symmetry.space_group_name_H-M   'P 1'
#
loop_
_entity.id
_entity.type
_entity.pdbx_description
1 polymer ?
#
loop_
_entity_poly.entity_id
_entity_poly.type
_entity_poly.pdbx_seq_one_letter_code
_entity_poly.pdbx_strand_id
1 'polypeptide(L)'
;MSTPGVRVKIHEDEKCIYEHEVARSNENDLETLLGNLRDVQSRVNNFLTTLIERRDVSGDTSNRATSSDDESISDEEWKEAGDEVEVNPKKCKLSA
;
A
#
# COMPACT_ATOMS: atom_id res chain seq x y z
N MET A 1 -9.42 26.82 -16.55
CA MET A 1 -8.72 25.53 -16.55
C MET A 1 -8.95 24.90 -15.19
N SER A 2 -9.60 23.73 -15.12
CA SER A 2 -9.72 22.97 -13.87
C SER A 2 -8.37 22.35 -13.57
N THR A 3 -7.80 22.62 -12.40
CA THR A 3 -6.59 21.92 -11.96
C THR A 3 -7.06 20.58 -11.38
N PRO A 4 -6.51 19.42 -11.81
CA PRO A 4 -6.87 18.15 -11.21
C PRO A 4 -6.51 18.17 -9.72
N GLY A 5 -7.41 17.72 -8.86
CA GLY A 5 -7.17 17.66 -7.42
C GLY A 5 -6.25 16.49 -7.09
N VAL A 6 -6.69 15.29 -7.45
CA VAL A 6 -5.90 14.05 -7.35
C VAL A 6 -6.14 13.23 -8.61
N ARG A 7 -5.08 12.76 -9.26
CA ARG A 7 -5.17 11.85 -10.42
C ARG A 7 -4.30 10.63 -10.17
N VAL A 8 -4.86 9.45 -10.43
CA VAL A 8 -4.17 8.16 -10.37
C VAL A 8 -4.31 7.45 -11.71
N LYS A 9 -3.21 6.84 -12.15
CA LYS A 9 -3.15 5.94 -13.31
C LYS A 9 -2.39 4.68 -12.93
N ILE A 10 -2.90 3.52 -13.30
CA ILE A 10 -2.22 2.22 -13.16
C ILE A 10 -1.97 1.70 -14.57
N HIS A 11 -0.73 1.28 -14.82
CA HIS A 11 -0.30 0.77 -16.11
C HIS A 11 0.15 -0.69 -15.99
N GLU A 12 -0.09 -1.45 -17.04
CA GLU A 12 0.44 -2.80 -17.28
C GLU A 12 1.03 -2.79 -18.68
N ASP A 13 2.32 -3.17 -18.82
CA ASP A 13 3.06 -3.15 -20.08
C ASP A 13 2.88 -1.85 -20.89
N GLU A 14 3.11 -0.71 -20.23
CA GLU A 14 2.96 0.65 -20.79
C GLU A 14 1.51 1.06 -21.14
N LYS A 15 0.53 0.16 -21.02
CA LYS A 15 -0.88 0.44 -21.26
C LYS A 15 -1.58 0.89 -19.98
N CYS A 16 -2.28 2.02 -20.02
CA CYS A 16 -3.13 2.46 -18.91
C CYS A 16 -4.36 1.54 -18.79
N ILE A 17 -4.44 0.80 -17.68
CA ILE A 17 -5.54 -0.14 -17.41
C ILE A 17 -6.55 0.42 -16.39
N TYR A 18 -6.19 1.49 -15.70
CA TYR A 18 -7.05 2.20 -14.76
C TYR A 18 -6.65 3.67 -14.69
N GLU A 19 -7.64 4.54 -14.81
CA GLU A 19 -7.46 5.98 -14.61
C GLU A 19 -8.62 6.51 -13.77
N HIS A 20 -8.28 7.27 -12.75
CA HIS A 20 -9.26 7.93 -11.91
C HIS A 20 -8.78 9.33 -11.55
N GLU A 21 -9.68 10.30 -11.63
CA GLU A 21 -9.43 11.70 -11.32
C GLU A 21 -10.53 12.23 -10.41
N VAL A 22 -10.09 12.89 -9.34
CA VAL A 22 -10.95 13.65 -8.45
C VAL A 22 -10.82 15.13 -8.81
N ALA A 23 -11.95 15.73 -9.15
CA ALA A 23 -12.02 17.15 -9.42
C ALA A 23 -11.58 17.93 -8.18
N ARG A 24 -10.77 18.97 -8.38
CA ARG A 24 -10.38 19.86 -7.28
C ARG A 24 -11.60 20.64 -6.79
N SER A 25 -11.81 20.65 -5.48
CA SER A 25 -12.75 21.59 -4.85
C SER A 25 -12.17 23.00 -4.89
N ASN A 26 -13.01 24.01 -5.10
CA ASN A 26 -12.57 25.40 -5.23
C ASN A 26 -11.97 25.98 -3.93
N GLU A 27 -12.15 25.31 -2.79
CA GLU A 27 -11.56 25.69 -1.52
C GLU A 27 -10.30 24.86 -1.25
N ASN A 28 -9.23 25.53 -0.79
CA ASN A 28 -8.01 24.89 -0.32
C ASN A 28 -8.25 24.26 1.07
N ASP A 29 -9.17 23.31 1.10
CA ASP A 29 -9.56 22.59 2.31
C ASP A 29 -8.76 21.29 2.42
N LEU A 30 -7.95 21.21 3.47
CA LEU A 30 -7.15 20.04 3.79
C LEU A 30 -8.04 18.83 4.12
N GLU A 31 -9.20 19.04 4.72
CA GLU A 31 -10.14 17.98 5.07
C GLU A 31 -10.68 17.31 3.79
N THR A 32 -11.12 18.11 2.83
CA THR A 32 -11.52 17.63 1.49
C THR A 32 -10.38 16.87 0.81
N LEU A 33 -9.13 17.36 0.86
CA LEU A 33 -7.99 16.65 0.27
C LEU A 33 -7.76 15.28 0.94
N LEU A 34 -7.81 15.22 2.27
CA LEU A 34 -7.67 13.97 3.01
C LEU A 34 -8.79 12.98 2.68
N GLY A 35 -10.03 13.45 2.55
CA GLY A 35 -11.16 12.65 2.10
C GLY A 35 -10.94 12.08 0.69
N ASN A 36 -10.53 12.92 -0.24
CA ASN A 36 -10.23 12.52 -1.62
C ASN A 36 -9.11 11.48 -1.69
N LEU A 37 -8.05 11.65 -0.90
CA LEU A 37 -6.95 10.67 -0.84
C LEU A 37 -7.41 9.31 -0.31
N ARG A 38 -8.26 9.28 0.73
CA ARG A 38 -8.83 8.04 1.26
C ARG A 38 -9.76 7.34 0.27
N ASP A 39 -10.57 8.10 -0.46
CA ASP A 39 -11.44 7.54 -1.51
C ASP A 39 -10.60 6.93 -2.65
N VAL A 40 -9.62 7.67 -3.16
CA VAL A 40 -8.70 7.20 -4.20
C VAL A 40 -7.96 5.94 -3.75
N GLN A 41 -7.45 5.92 -2.51
CA GLN A 41 -6.80 4.75 -1.93
C GLN A 41 -7.75 3.54 -1.93
N SER A 42 -8.98 3.72 -1.46
CA SER A 42 -9.97 2.63 -1.41
C SER A 42 -10.31 2.11 -2.81
N ARG A 43 -10.44 2.98 -3.79
CA ARG A 43 -10.69 2.60 -5.19
C ARG A 43 -9.53 1.83 -5.81
N VAL A 44 -8.30 2.27 -5.58
CA VAL A 44 -7.09 1.57 -6.04
C VAL A 44 -7.02 0.18 -5.43
N ASN A 45 -7.23 0.07 -4.11
CA ASN A 45 -7.24 -1.22 -3.43
C ASN A 45 -8.31 -2.15 -4.02
N ASN A 46 -9.54 -1.67 -4.17
CA ASN A 46 -10.62 -2.47 -4.76
C ASN A 46 -10.29 -2.93 -6.19
N PHE A 47 -9.68 -2.05 -7.01
CA PHE A 47 -9.26 -2.40 -8.36
C PHE A 47 -8.19 -3.49 -8.35
N LEU A 48 -7.14 -3.34 -7.56
CA LEU A 48 -6.06 -4.32 -7.45
C LEU A 48 -6.57 -5.65 -6.88
N THR A 49 -7.42 -5.64 -5.86
CA THR A 49 -8.09 -6.83 -5.33
C THR A 49 -8.88 -7.54 -6.41
N THR A 50 -9.65 -6.80 -7.22
CA THR A 50 -10.41 -7.39 -8.33
C THR A 50 -9.48 -8.05 -9.37
N LEU A 51 -8.30 -7.48 -9.64
CA LEU A 51 -7.32 -8.09 -10.54
C LEU A 51 -6.75 -9.39 -9.98
N ILE A 52 -6.42 -9.41 -8.68
CA ILE A 52 -5.92 -10.60 -7.99
C ILE A 52 -6.97 -11.70 -8.01
N GLU A 53 -8.20 -11.39 -7.60
CA GLU A 53 -9.31 -12.35 -7.60
C GLU A 53 -9.59 -12.92 -8.99
N ARG A 54 -9.54 -12.07 -10.03
CA ARG A 54 -9.69 -12.55 -11.43
C ARG A 54 -8.57 -13.49 -11.85
N ARG A 55 -7.34 -13.26 -11.41
CA ARG A 55 -6.21 -14.14 -11.68
C ARG A 55 -6.34 -15.46 -10.94
N ASP A 56 -6.85 -15.45 -9.72
CA ASP A 56 -7.05 -16.68 -8.93
C ASP A 56 -8.23 -17.52 -9.44
N VAL A 57 -9.27 -16.89 -9.99
CA VAL A 57 -10.44 -17.56 -10.60
C VAL A 57 -10.15 -18.05 -12.02
N SER A 58 -9.41 -17.27 -12.81
CA SER A 58 -8.89 -17.69 -14.10
C SER A 58 -7.61 -18.48 -13.85
N GLY A 59 -7.74 -19.74 -13.42
CA GLY A 59 -6.65 -20.65 -13.07
C GLY A 59 -5.68 -20.91 -14.24
N ASP A 60 -4.93 -19.88 -14.63
CA ASP A 60 -3.85 -19.94 -15.59
C ASP A 60 -2.62 -20.36 -14.80
N THR A 61 -2.42 -21.67 -14.79
CA THR A 61 -1.18 -22.36 -14.39
C THR A 61 -0.02 -22.10 -15.35
N SER A 62 -0.07 -21.01 -16.11
CA SER A 62 0.97 -20.64 -17.07
C SER A 62 1.80 -19.51 -16.48
N ASN A 63 3.10 -19.74 -16.33
CA ASN A 63 4.12 -18.88 -15.72
C ASN A 63 4.40 -19.09 -14.22
N ARG A 64 4.30 -20.33 -13.72
CA ARG A 64 5.24 -20.78 -12.68
C ARG A 64 6.54 -21.14 -13.40
N ALA A 65 7.41 -20.15 -13.62
CA ALA A 65 8.75 -20.41 -14.11
C ALA A 65 9.46 -21.32 -13.10
N THR A 66 9.66 -22.56 -13.50
CA THR A 66 10.57 -23.51 -12.87
C THR A 66 11.97 -22.96 -12.96
N SER A 67 12.48 -22.38 -11.88
CA SER A 67 13.91 -22.42 -11.59
C SER A 67 14.10 -23.47 -10.50
N SER A 68 14.55 -24.65 -10.91
CA SER A 68 15.04 -25.72 -10.02
C SER A 68 16.30 -25.25 -9.31
N ASP A 69 16.53 -25.85 -8.15
CA ASP A 69 17.74 -25.85 -7.32
C ASP A 69 17.94 -24.63 -6.42
N ASP A 70 17.39 -24.70 -5.21
CA ASP A 70 18.23 -25.15 -4.08
C ASP A 70 17.35 -25.64 -2.92
N GLU A 71 17.78 -26.77 -2.37
CA GLU A 71 17.17 -27.51 -1.27
C GLU A 71 17.24 -26.72 0.05
N SER A 72 16.12 -26.65 0.78
CA SER A 72 15.98 -26.90 2.22
C SER A 72 14.85 -26.07 2.82
N ILE A 73 13.76 -26.78 3.14
CA ILE A 73 12.73 -26.28 4.03
C ILE A 73 13.37 -26.19 5.44
N SER A 74 13.40 -25.00 6.02
CA SER A 74 13.60 -24.82 7.46
C SER A 74 12.47 -23.91 7.92
N ASP A 75 11.34 -24.53 8.22
CA ASP A 75 10.30 -24.00 9.09
C ASP A 75 10.99 -23.64 10.41
N GLU A 76 11.24 -22.36 10.72
CA GLU A 76 11.37 -21.88 12.10
C GLU A 76 11.03 -20.38 12.21
N GLU A 77 9.98 -20.11 12.96
CA GLU A 77 9.81 -18.98 13.89
C GLU A 77 9.75 -17.53 13.35
N TRP A 78 8.51 -17.06 13.18
CA TRP A 78 8.17 -15.66 13.38
C TRP A 78 8.49 -15.24 14.82
N LYS A 79 9.58 -14.49 15.02
CA LYS A 79 9.78 -13.67 16.23
C LYS A 79 9.93 -12.20 15.90
N GLU A 80 8.82 -11.52 16.10
CA GLU A 80 8.64 -10.14 16.59
C GLU A 80 9.94 -9.35 16.83
N ALA A 81 10.15 -8.32 16.01
CA ALA A 81 11.14 -7.29 16.24
C ALA A 81 10.71 -6.42 17.44
N GLY A 82 11.13 -6.82 18.64
CA GLY A 82 11.06 -6.02 19.85
C GLY A 82 12.23 -5.05 19.92
N ASP A 83 12.10 -3.88 19.27
CA ASP A 83 12.93 -2.71 19.56
C ASP A 83 12.30 -1.95 20.74
N GLU A 84 12.56 -2.41 21.98
CA GLU A 84 12.25 -1.63 23.18
C GLU A 84 13.55 -1.08 23.78
N VAL A 85 13.70 0.22 23.52
CA VAL A 85 14.70 1.16 24.04
C VAL A 85 14.89 1.00 25.55
N GLU A 86 16.12 0.71 25.96
CA GLU A 86 16.59 0.73 27.34
C GLU A 86 16.57 2.18 27.89
N VAL A 87 15.44 2.64 28.42
CA VAL A 87 15.35 3.91 29.16
C VAL A 87 15.81 3.71 30.59
N ASN A 88 17.06 4.12 30.85
CA ASN A 88 17.69 4.14 32.16
C ASN A 88 17.18 5.37 32.97
N PRO A 89 16.37 5.23 34.04
CA PRO A 89 15.86 6.38 34.76
C PRO A 89 16.87 6.84 35.82
N LYS A 90 17.91 7.57 35.41
CA LYS A 90 18.79 8.25 36.37
C LYS A 90 18.23 9.63 36.74
N LYS A 91 17.44 9.62 37.82
CA LYS A 91 17.43 10.62 38.91
C LYS A 91 17.32 12.11 38.52
N CYS A 92 16.10 12.62 38.34
CA CYS A 92 15.83 14.05 38.53
C CYS A 92 15.53 14.32 40.01
N LYS A 93 16.50 14.91 40.73
CA LYS A 93 16.25 15.58 42.01
C LYS A 93 15.56 16.91 41.70
N LEU A 94 14.27 17.02 42.05
CA LEU A 94 13.62 18.31 42.24
C LEU A 94 13.99 18.80 43.65
N SER A 95 14.84 19.83 43.73
CA SER A 95 14.95 20.63 44.95
C SER A 95 13.76 21.58 45.00
N ALA A 96 13.06 21.55 46.14
CA ALA A 96 12.04 22.53 46.53
C ALA A 96 12.66 23.89 46.86
#